data_AF-A0A3M7BX68-F1
#
_entry.id   AF-A0A3M7BX68-F1
#
_cell.length_a   1.000
_cell.length_b   1.000
_cell.length_c   1.000
_cell.angle_alpha   90.00
_cell.angle_beta   90.00
_cell.angle_gamma   90.00
#
_symmetry.space_group_name_H-M   'P 1'
#
loop_
_entity.id
_entity.type
_entity.pdbx_description
1 polymer ?
#
loop_
_entity_poly.entity_id
_entity_poly.type
_entity_poly.pdbx_seq_one_letter_code
_entity_poly.pdbx_strand_id
1 'polypeptide(L)'
;MAISFKPSQQGSSHDPVPLAWTANPIRLLFSDLVLGFRKLPYIFGILSLQPSRHPLDELYPWSVKNMVTLAIHLFLIVYQLAFLASIPVWIILHGPVLWFIVYCASVLGVNTLICGLLNGPEYLDSKVDLPYRESHNKERWIFLNGVSVGSHWLQANIDRLALTFRRPVRGVHNPTAGIVFDLLQCLLERNFSYSTDDVRVAYRQIKDALVDSNYEKIVLILHSQGGIQGSLIVDWLLSEVPETLLSQLEIYTFGNAANHFNNPHWDLRTYLSNVNADAKRDHTVKSIAHIEHYAHSGDFVAQWGILNFTKVPNRFMGRVFERPGDGHLLNQHYLNAMFPLGHDGTVKEKNQFMDTAVQLAEPKDFDSETASHETASPLPVRSGVVRATNGINSSSHRSGQEGMLESLITHMTPTAGTGSSLVQDINSPVQKIVNRQSSTLRVKDFSRLWQYRNGQSPPAKAHQLKEEAAKRQATW
;
A
#
# COMPACT_ATOMS: atom_id res chain seq x y z
N MET A 1 -12.92 -7.05 20.48
CA MET A 1 -11.53 -7.33 20.08
C MET A 1 -10.88 -6.00 19.75
N ALA A 2 -9.77 -5.64 20.37
CA ALA A 2 -9.04 -4.41 20.05
C ALA A 2 -8.16 -4.64 18.81
N ILE A 3 -8.08 -3.67 17.92
CA ILE A 3 -7.21 -3.73 16.74
C ILE A 3 -5.91 -3.02 17.10
N SER A 4 -4.80 -3.74 16.95
CA SER A 4 -3.47 -3.17 17.10
C SER A 4 -3.27 -2.10 16.03
N PHE A 5 -3.14 -0.85 16.44
CA PHE A 5 -2.63 0.19 15.53
C PHE A 5 -1.16 -0.07 15.31
N LYS A 6 -0.80 -0.36 14.06
CA LYS A 6 0.58 -0.56 13.65
C LYS A 6 1.06 0.76 13.06
N PRO A 7 1.87 1.57 13.78
CA PRO A 7 2.48 2.74 13.17
C PRO A 7 3.36 2.29 12.00
N SER A 8 3.68 3.22 11.08
CA SER A 8 4.60 2.92 9.99
C SER A 8 5.89 2.33 10.57
N GLN A 9 6.29 1.16 10.08
CA GLN A 9 7.57 0.48 10.38
C GLN A 9 7.62 -0.19 11.77
N GLN A 10 7.19 -1.47 11.82
CA GLN A 10 7.26 -2.31 13.04
C GLN A 10 8.55 -3.13 13.18
N GLY A 11 9.49 -3.02 12.24
CA GLY A 11 10.65 -3.91 12.21
C GLY A 11 11.61 -3.67 13.36
N SER A 12 11.91 -4.72 14.12
CA SER A 12 13.07 -4.72 15.00
C SER A 12 14.34 -5.06 14.20
N SER A 13 15.52 -4.65 14.68
CA SER A 13 16.82 -5.03 14.07
C SER A 13 17.10 -6.54 14.09
N HIS A 14 16.24 -7.33 14.75
CA HIS A 14 16.37 -8.77 14.92
C HIS A 14 15.42 -9.58 14.01
N ASP A 15 14.46 -8.93 13.36
CA ASP A 15 13.55 -9.63 12.44
C ASP A 15 14.27 -9.95 11.12
N PRO A 16 14.10 -11.16 10.55
CA PRO A 16 14.66 -11.49 9.24
C PRO A 16 14.08 -10.53 8.20
N VAL A 17 14.93 -9.62 7.71
CA VAL A 17 14.55 -8.59 6.73
C VAL A 17 14.35 -9.27 5.37
N PRO A 18 13.14 -9.23 4.78
CA PRO A 18 12.91 -9.62 3.39
C PRO A 18 13.88 -8.90 2.45
N LEU A 19 14.27 -9.55 1.35
CA LEU A 19 15.12 -8.94 0.33
C LEU A 19 14.60 -7.55 -0.06
N ALA A 20 15.52 -6.58 -0.18
CA ALA A 20 15.18 -5.26 -0.69
C ALA A 20 14.56 -5.38 -2.08
N TRP A 21 13.56 -4.56 -2.37
CA TRP A 21 12.91 -4.57 -3.69
C TRP A 21 13.89 -4.20 -4.83
N THR A 22 15.04 -3.61 -4.49
CA THR A 22 16.18 -3.33 -5.37
C THR A 22 17.19 -4.48 -5.50
N ALA A 23 16.95 -5.62 -4.85
CA ALA A 23 17.80 -6.80 -4.95
C ALA A 23 17.74 -7.44 -6.34
N ASN A 24 18.58 -8.45 -6.57
CA ASN A 24 18.58 -9.19 -7.82
C ASN A 24 17.17 -9.75 -8.15
N PRO A 25 16.58 -9.45 -9.33
CA PRO A 25 15.21 -9.81 -9.69
C PRO A 25 14.90 -11.31 -9.61
N ILE A 26 15.86 -12.16 -9.98
CA ILE A 26 15.69 -13.61 -9.94
C ILE A 26 15.59 -14.09 -8.48
N ARG A 27 16.44 -13.55 -7.59
CA ARG A 27 16.37 -13.86 -6.16
C ARG A 27 15.06 -13.37 -5.53
N LEU A 28 14.57 -12.20 -5.96
CA LEU A 28 13.27 -11.67 -5.54
C LEU A 28 12.15 -12.61 -5.96
N LEU A 29 12.13 -13.03 -7.23
CA LEU A 29 11.15 -13.98 -7.73
C LEU A 29 11.13 -15.28 -6.90
N PHE A 30 12.29 -15.89 -6.64
CA PHE A 30 12.35 -17.09 -5.80
C PHE A 30 11.86 -16.84 -4.37
N SER A 31 12.25 -15.72 -3.76
CA SER A 31 11.80 -15.34 -2.43
C SER A 31 10.29 -15.15 -2.37
N ASP A 32 9.71 -14.49 -3.38
CA ASP A 32 8.27 -14.24 -3.48
C ASP A 32 7.46 -15.49 -3.79
N LEU A 33 8.00 -16.42 -4.59
CA LEU A 33 7.41 -17.74 -4.81
C LEU A 33 7.35 -18.52 -3.49
N VAL A 34 8.47 -18.59 -2.75
CA VAL A 34 8.52 -19.24 -1.44
C VAL A 34 7.55 -18.59 -0.45
N LEU A 35 7.45 -17.26 -0.45
CA LEU A 35 6.49 -16.52 0.37
C LEU A 35 5.05 -16.88 -0.02
N GLY A 36 4.72 -16.92 -1.31
CA GLY A 36 3.43 -17.33 -1.83
C GLY A 36 3.03 -18.73 -1.35
N PHE A 37 3.93 -19.71 -1.47
CA PHE A 37 3.71 -21.07 -0.95
C PHE A 37 3.47 -21.10 0.56
N ARG A 38 4.23 -20.33 1.35
CA ARG A 38 4.03 -20.23 2.81
C ARG A 38 2.69 -19.61 3.19
N LYS A 39 2.16 -18.71 2.36
CA LYS A 39 0.89 -18.02 2.58
C LYS A 39 -0.29 -18.70 1.91
N LEU A 40 -0.09 -19.79 1.18
CA LEU A 40 -1.13 -20.52 0.46
C LEU A 40 -2.38 -20.87 1.30
N PRO A 41 -2.30 -21.18 2.61
CA PRO A 41 -3.50 -21.42 3.42
C PRO A 41 -4.53 -20.26 3.43
N TYR A 42 -4.08 -19.02 3.22
CA TYR A 42 -4.97 -17.85 3.16
C TYR A 42 -5.77 -17.76 1.84
N ILE A 43 -5.42 -18.53 0.80
CA ILE A 43 -6.08 -18.46 -0.51
C ILE A 43 -7.55 -18.86 -0.44
N PHE A 44 -7.90 -19.79 0.45
CA PHE A 44 -9.28 -20.22 0.67
C PHE A 44 -10.18 -19.09 1.17
N GLY A 45 -9.59 -18.08 1.81
CA GLY A 45 -10.30 -16.86 2.21
C GLY A 45 -10.79 -16.03 1.02
N ILE A 46 -10.15 -16.13 -0.17
CA ILE A 46 -10.60 -15.44 -1.39
C ILE A 46 -11.94 -16.03 -1.87
N LEU A 47 -12.08 -17.35 -1.73
CA LEU A 47 -13.29 -18.11 -2.07
C LEU A 47 -14.32 -18.14 -0.94
N SER A 48 -14.12 -17.34 0.11
CA SER A 48 -15.07 -17.24 1.21
C SER A 48 -16.43 -16.84 0.66
N LEU A 49 -17.39 -17.78 0.74
CA LEU A 49 -18.77 -17.63 0.29
C LEU A 49 -19.56 -16.75 1.27
N GLN A 50 -18.97 -15.66 1.75
CA GLN A 50 -19.73 -14.66 2.49
C GLN A 50 -20.93 -14.30 1.61
N PRO A 51 -22.17 -14.41 2.13
CA PRO A 51 -23.35 -14.29 1.31
C PRO A 51 -23.32 -12.92 0.65
N SER A 52 -23.13 -12.91 -0.67
CA SER A 52 -23.24 -11.70 -1.46
C SER A 52 -24.69 -11.22 -1.36
N ARG A 53 -24.86 -9.99 -0.90
CA ARG A 53 -26.16 -9.41 -0.57
C ARG A 53 -26.48 -8.19 -1.42
N HIS A 54 -25.52 -7.72 -2.22
CA HIS A 54 -25.67 -6.54 -3.03
C HIS A 54 -25.43 -6.84 -4.53
N PRO A 55 -26.24 -6.30 -5.45
CA PRO A 55 -26.06 -6.52 -6.90
C PRO A 55 -24.71 -6.06 -7.48
N LEU A 56 -23.99 -5.20 -6.75
CA LEU A 56 -22.65 -4.71 -7.14
C LEU A 56 -21.51 -5.61 -6.61
N ASP A 57 -21.82 -6.62 -5.81
CA ASP A 57 -20.80 -7.56 -5.32
C ASP A 57 -20.34 -8.47 -6.47
N GLU A 58 -19.04 -8.77 -6.52
CA GLU A 58 -18.42 -9.50 -7.62
C GLU A 58 -18.93 -10.95 -7.74
N LEU A 59 -19.30 -11.60 -6.61
CA LEU A 59 -19.85 -12.97 -6.60
C LEU A 59 -21.37 -12.99 -6.36
N TYR A 60 -22.09 -11.91 -6.68
CA TYR A 60 -23.55 -11.91 -6.56
C TYR A 60 -24.17 -12.97 -7.49
N PRO A 61 -24.82 -14.02 -6.95
CA PRO A 61 -25.15 -15.23 -7.72
C PRO A 61 -26.29 -15.02 -8.72
N TRP A 62 -27.13 -14.00 -8.50
CA TRP A 62 -28.26 -13.70 -9.38
C TRP A 62 -27.90 -12.77 -10.54
N SER A 63 -26.63 -12.34 -10.65
CA SER A 63 -26.14 -11.61 -11.82
C SER A 63 -25.67 -12.60 -12.89
N VAL A 64 -26.39 -12.66 -14.01
CA VAL A 64 -25.99 -13.48 -15.17
C VAL A 64 -24.58 -13.11 -15.65
N LYS A 65 -24.24 -11.82 -15.63
CA LYS A 65 -22.91 -11.36 -16.02
C LYS A 65 -21.81 -11.86 -15.10
N ASN A 66 -22.02 -11.85 -13.77
CA ASN A 66 -21.09 -12.44 -12.82
C ASN A 66 -20.90 -13.95 -13.09
N MET A 67 -21.99 -14.68 -13.31
CA MET A 67 -21.93 -16.11 -13.59
C MET A 67 -21.17 -16.43 -14.88
N VAL A 68 -21.39 -15.65 -15.94
CA VAL A 68 -20.64 -15.78 -17.21
C VAL A 68 -19.16 -15.46 -16.99
N THR A 69 -18.84 -14.37 -16.30
CA THR A 69 -17.45 -14.00 -15.97
C THR A 69 -16.73 -15.10 -15.18
N LEU A 70 -17.40 -15.69 -14.18
CA LEU A 70 -16.87 -16.81 -13.40
C LEU A 70 -16.66 -18.06 -14.26
N ALA A 71 -17.63 -18.39 -15.14
CA ALA A 71 -17.51 -19.54 -16.03
C ALA A 71 -16.34 -19.39 -17.02
N ILE A 72 -16.15 -18.19 -17.58
CA ILE A 72 -15.01 -17.90 -18.47
C ILE A 72 -13.70 -18.02 -17.70
N HIS A 73 -13.60 -17.46 -16.50
CA HIS A 73 -12.38 -17.59 -15.68
C HIS A 73 -12.08 -19.04 -15.30
N LEU A 74 -13.09 -19.84 -14.95
CA LEU A 74 -12.90 -21.26 -14.66
C LEU A 74 -12.37 -22.02 -15.89
N PHE A 75 -12.93 -21.75 -17.07
CA PHE A 75 -12.41 -22.28 -18.33
C PHE A 75 -10.96 -21.85 -18.57
N LEU A 76 -10.67 -20.56 -18.42
CA LEU A 76 -9.33 -19.99 -18.62
C LEU A 76 -8.31 -20.61 -17.66
N ILE A 77 -8.66 -20.87 -16.40
CA ILE A 77 -7.77 -21.58 -15.46
C ILE A 77 -7.37 -22.94 -16.02
N VAL A 78 -8.34 -23.77 -16.44
CA VAL A 78 -8.04 -25.10 -16.98
C VAL A 78 -7.21 -25.00 -18.26
N TYR A 79 -7.59 -24.09 -19.16
CA TYR A 79 -6.90 -23.85 -20.42
C TYR A 79 -5.44 -23.41 -20.23
N GLN A 80 -5.21 -22.44 -19.34
CA GLN A 80 -3.89 -21.87 -19.07
C GLN A 80 -2.98 -22.86 -18.35
N LEU A 81 -3.51 -23.61 -17.38
CA LEU A 81 -2.76 -24.67 -16.70
C LEU A 81 -2.37 -25.79 -17.68
N ALA A 82 -3.28 -26.18 -18.58
CA ALA A 82 -2.98 -27.17 -19.62
C ALA A 82 -1.88 -26.68 -20.57
N PHE A 83 -1.90 -25.40 -20.96
CA PHE A 83 -0.83 -24.79 -21.75
C PHE A 83 0.50 -24.77 -21.00
N LEU A 84 0.54 -24.34 -19.73
CA LEU A 84 1.77 -24.34 -18.95
C LEU A 84 2.34 -25.75 -18.76
N ALA A 85 1.47 -26.75 -18.58
CA ALA A 85 1.87 -28.15 -18.49
C ALA A 85 2.39 -28.73 -19.82
N SER A 86 1.96 -28.18 -20.97
CA SER A 86 2.44 -28.65 -22.28
C SER A 86 3.83 -28.12 -22.64
N ILE A 87 4.27 -27.00 -22.06
CA ILE A 87 5.59 -26.40 -22.34
C ILE A 87 6.74 -27.37 -22.01
N PRO A 88 6.83 -28.00 -20.81
CA PRO A 88 7.85 -29.01 -20.53
C PRO A 88 7.82 -30.20 -21.49
N VAL A 89 6.63 -30.62 -21.93
CA VAL A 89 6.47 -31.74 -22.88
C VAL A 89 7.12 -31.39 -24.22
N TRP A 90 6.90 -30.17 -24.73
CA TRP A 90 7.56 -29.68 -25.95
C TRP A 90 9.08 -29.66 -25.85
N ILE A 91 9.61 -29.27 -24.68
CA ILE A 91 11.06 -29.22 -24.43
C ILE A 91 11.64 -30.64 -24.39
N ILE A 92 11.00 -31.57 -23.67
CA ILE A 92 11.45 -32.97 -23.54
C ILE A 92 11.41 -33.71 -24.87
N LEU A 93 10.39 -33.46 -25.69
CA LEU A 93 10.25 -34.08 -27.01
C LEU A 93 11.13 -33.44 -28.08
N HIS A 94 11.96 -32.45 -27.73
CA HIS A 94 12.80 -31.69 -28.67
C HIS A 94 12.02 -31.20 -29.90
N GLY A 95 10.79 -30.72 -29.68
CA GLY A 95 9.94 -30.27 -30.77
C GLY A 95 10.58 -29.11 -31.54
N PRO A 96 10.35 -28.99 -32.87
CA PRO A 96 10.97 -27.93 -33.65
C PRO A 96 10.55 -26.55 -33.14
N VAL A 97 11.53 -25.67 -32.90
CA VAL A 97 11.33 -24.34 -32.28
C VAL A 97 10.27 -23.51 -32.99
N LEU A 98 10.26 -23.53 -34.33
CA LEU A 98 9.26 -22.80 -35.11
C LEU A 98 7.83 -23.24 -34.80
N TRP A 99 7.59 -24.56 -34.69
CA TRP A 99 6.26 -25.08 -34.35
C TRP A 99 5.86 -24.79 -32.92
N PHE A 100 6.83 -24.78 -31.99
CA PHE A 100 6.59 -24.34 -30.63
C PHE A 100 6.17 -22.86 -30.58
N ILE A 101 6.83 -21.98 -31.33
CA ILE A 101 6.45 -20.56 -31.43
C ILE A 101 5.03 -20.41 -32.00
N VAL A 102 4.71 -21.13 -33.09
CA VAL A 102 3.37 -21.12 -33.68
C VAL A 102 2.32 -21.62 -32.68
N TYR A 103 2.61 -22.69 -31.95
CA TYR A 103 1.75 -23.22 -30.90
C TYR A 103 1.48 -22.18 -29.80
N CYS A 104 2.54 -21.57 -29.25
CA CYS A 104 2.41 -20.51 -28.24
C CYS A 104 1.61 -19.32 -28.77
N ALA A 105 1.92 -18.83 -29.98
CA ALA A 105 1.18 -17.75 -30.60
C ALA A 105 -0.31 -18.08 -30.79
N SER A 106 -0.63 -19.32 -31.19
CA SER A 106 -2.01 -19.78 -31.34
C SER A 106 -2.75 -19.80 -30.01
N VAL A 107 -2.11 -20.33 -28.97
CA VAL A 107 -2.69 -20.40 -27.62
C VAL A 107 -2.93 -19.00 -27.05
N LEU A 108 -1.93 -18.12 -27.16
CA LEU A 108 -2.05 -16.74 -26.71
C LEU A 108 -3.12 -15.98 -27.53
N GLY A 109 -3.22 -16.22 -28.84
CA GLY A 109 -4.27 -15.65 -29.69
C GLY A 109 -5.68 -16.06 -29.27
N VAL A 110 -5.89 -17.35 -28.98
CA VAL A 110 -7.17 -17.86 -28.45
C VAL A 110 -7.46 -17.27 -27.07
N ASN A 111 -6.47 -17.21 -26.18
CA ASN A 111 -6.60 -16.60 -24.86
C ASN A 111 -7.06 -15.14 -24.97
N THR A 112 -6.42 -14.35 -25.84
CA THR A 112 -6.77 -12.95 -26.10
C THR A 112 -8.20 -12.80 -26.63
N LEU A 113 -8.62 -13.68 -27.56
CA LEU A 113 -9.99 -13.68 -28.08
C LEU A 113 -11.03 -13.90 -26.97
N ILE A 114 -10.79 -14.89 -26.09
CA ILE A 114 -11.68 -15.20 -24.97
C ILE A 114 -11.68 -14.08 -23.94
N CYS A 115 -10.51 -13.54 -23.60
CA CYS A 115 -10.40 -12.40 -22.68
C CYS A 115 -11.04 -11.14 -23.25
N GLY A 116 -11.13 -11.00 -24.58
CA GLY A 116 -11.90 -9.94 -25.25
C GLY A 116 -13.38 -9.92 -24.89
N LEU A 117 -13.95 -11.04 -24.42
CA LEU A 117 -15.33 -11.11 -23.90
C LEU A 117 -15.47 -10.55 -22.48
N LEU A 118 -14.38 -10.49 -21.72
CA LEU A 118 -14.32 -9.95 -20.36
C LEU A 118 -13.92 -8.49 -20.36
N ASN A 119 -12.94 -8.15 -21.19
CA ASN A 119 -12.30 -6.85 -21.22
C ASN A 119 -13.13 -5.82 -22.00
N GLY A 120 -12.75 -4.55 -21.83
CA GLY A 120 -13.45 -3.40 -22.40
C GLY A 120 -12.47 -2.25 -22.59
N PRO A 121 -12.94 -1.00 -22.67
CA PRO A 121 -12.08 0.15 -22.92
C PRO A 121 -11.02 0.34 -21.83
N GLU A 122 -9.99 1.13 -22.14
CA GLU A 122 -8.89 1.48 -21.21
C GLU A 122 -9.37 2.21 -19.94
N TYR A 123 -10.53 2.87 -20.01
CA TYR A 123 -11.14 3.53 -18.86
C TYR A 123 -12.67 3.46 -18.90
N LEU A 124 -13.26 3.53 -17.71
CA LEU A 124 -14.70 3.61 -17.50
C LEU A 124 -14.99 4.71 -16.48
N ASP A 125 -16.09 5.43 -16.66
CA ASP A 125 -16.59 6.37 -15.66
C ASP A 125 -17.78 5.73 -14.91
N SER A 126 -17.91 6.05 -13.62
CA SER A 126 -19.03 5.59 -12.80
C SER A 126 -20.37 6.06 -13.35
N LYS A 127 -21.37 5.18 -13.38
CA LYS A 127 -22.70 5.41 -14.00
C LYS A 127 -23.80 5.73 -12.99
N VAL A 128 -23.41 6.19 -11.82
CA VAL A 128 -24.32 6.43 -10.71
C VAL A 128 -24.95 7.81 -10.84
N ASP A 129 -26.28 7.85 -10.96
CA ASP A 129 -27.06 9.08 -11.03
C ASP A 129 -27.28 9.64 -9.62
N LEU A 130 -26.39 10.53 -9.20
CA LEU A 130 -26.44 11.19 -7.90
C LEU A 130 -26.09 12.67 -8.04
N PRO A 131 -26.79 13.56 -7.29
CA PRO A 131 -26.42 14.96 -7.24
C PRO A 131 -25.08 15.11 -6.52
N TYR A 132 -24.06 15.56 -7.24
CA TYR A 132 -22.76 15.91 -6.68
C TYR A 132 -22.76 17.38 -6.26
N ARG A 133 -22.09 17.70 -5.14
CA ARG A 133 -21.86 19.10 -4.77
C ARG A 133 -20.87 19.70 -5.77
N GLU A 134 -21.11 20.95 -6.20
CA GLU A 134 -20.21 21.65 -7.13
C GLU A 134 -18.77 21.74 -6.61
N SER A 135 -18.59 21.81 -5.28
CA SER A 135 -17.27 21.80 -4.65
C SER A 135 -16.45 20.54 -4.94
N HIS A 136 -17.08 19.43 -5.35
CA HIS A 136 -16.39 18.19 -5.72
C HIS A 136 -15.86 18.21 -7.16
N ASN A 137 -16.22 19.21 -7.97
CA ASN A 137 -15.77 19.29 -9.36
C ASN A 137 -14.26 19.57 -9.49
N LYS A 138 -13.64 20.06 -8.41
CA LYS A 138 -12.18 20.27 -8.30
C LYS A 138 -11.43 19.04 -7.79
N GLU A 139 -12.13 17.92 -7.58
CA GLU A 139 -11.52 16.66 -7.16
C GLU A 139 -11.58 15.66 -8.30
N ARG A 140 -10.50 14.90 -8.49
CA ARG A 140 -10.48 13.79 -9.44
C ARG A 140 -10.24 12.48 -8.72
N TRP A 141 -11.21 11.58 -8.80
CA TRP A 141 -11.12 10.24 -8.21
C TRP A 141 -10.80 9.21 -9.29
N ILE A 142 -9.71 8.49 -9.09
CA ILE A 142 -9.19 7.49 -10.00
C ILE A 142 -9.11 6.16 -9.26
N PHE A 143 -9.61 5.09 -9.87
CA PHE A 143 -9.53 3.74 -9.35
C PHE A 143 -8.75 2.84 -10.31
N LEU A 144 -7.80 2.07 -9.79
CA LEU A 144 -7.06 1.05 -10.54
C LEU A 144 -7.33 -0.34 -9.95
N ASN A 145 -7.90 -1.22 -10.78
CA ASN A 145 -8.26 -2.57 -10.37
C ASN A 145 -7.06 -3.53 -10.30
N GLY A 146 -7.30 -4.70 -9.71
CA GLY A 146 -6.34 -5.81 -9.68
C GLY A 146 -6.56 -6.85 -10.76
N VAL A 147 -5.90 -8.00 -10.56
CA VAL A 147 -6.02 -9.21 -11.40
C VAL A 147 -7.48 -9.62 -11.61
N SER A 148 -7.75 -10.23 -12.76
CA SER A 148 -8.98 -11.00 -13.01
C SER A 148 -10.25 -10.15 -12.95
N VAL A 149 -10.13 -8.85 -13.15
CA VAL A 149 -11.26 -7.93 -13.21
C VAL A 149 -11.45 -7.53 -14.67
N GLY A 150 -12.55 -8.00 -15.27
CA GLY A 150 -13.03 -7.51 -16.55
C GLY A 150 -13.84 -6.21 -16.41
N SER A 151 -14.27 -5.68 -17.55
CA SER A 151 -15.02 -4.41 -17.63
C SER A 151 -16.30 -4.39 -16.80
N HIS A 152 -16.98 -5.53 -16.67
CA HIS A 152 -18.19 -5.65 -15.85
C HIS A 152 -17.92 -5.44 -14.36
N TRP A 153 -16.92 -6.13 -13.81
CA TRP A 153 -16.54 -5.99 -12.40
C TRP A 153 -15.91 -4.64 -12.12
N LEU A 154 -15.09 -4.11 -13.03
CA LEU A 154 -14.56 -2.75 -12.92
C LEU A 154 -15.68 -1.72 -12.80
N GLN A 155 -16.71 -1.81 -13.66
CA GLN A 155 -17.87 -0.91 -13.58
C GLN A 155 -18.56 -1.03 -12.21
N ALA A 156 -18.78 -2.25 -11.72
CA ALA A 156 -19.40 -2.47 -10.41
C ALA A 156 -18.55 -1.89 -9.27
N ASN A 157 -17.21 -1.98 -9.35
CA ASN A 157 -16.29 -1.40 -8.38
C ASN A 157 -16.39 0.13 -8.36
N ILE A 158 -16.29 0.80 -9.51
CA ILE A 158 -16.35 2.27 -9.57
C ILE A 158 -17.74 2.80 -9.20
N ASP A 159 -18.81 2.10 -9.56
CA ASP A 159 -20.17 2.48 -9.15
C ASP A 159 -20.33 2.34 -7.63
N ARG A 160 -19.79 1.25 -7.04
CA ARG A 160 -19.80 1.06 -5.59
C ARG A 160 -18.99 2.12 -4.85
N LEU A 161 -17.83 2.52 -5.38
CA LEU A 161 -17.02 3.62 -4.84
C LEU A 161 -17.76 4.96 -4.96
N ALA A 162 -18.36 5.24 -6.11
CA ALA A 162 -19.14 6.45 -6.35
C ALA A 162 -20.34 6.56 -5.39
N LEU A 163 -21.05 5.45 -5.11
CA LEU A 163 -22.11 5.41 -4.10
C LEU A 163 -21.59 5.68 -2.68
N THR A 164 -20.42 5.11 -2.35
CA THR A 164 -19.79 5.23 -1.01
C THR A 164 -19.40 6.65 -0.72
N PHE A 165 -18.66 7.26 -1.65
CA PHE A 165 -18.05 8.55 -1.44
C PHE A 165 -18.90 9.68 -2.01
N ARG A 166 -19.86 9.44 -2.91
CA ARG A 166 -20.67 10.48 -3.56
C ARG A 166 -19.80 11.44 -4.39
N ARG A 167 -18.90 10.85 -5.19
CA ARG A 167 -18.05 11.52 -6.19
C ARG A 167 -18.02 10.68 -7.47
N PRO A 168 -17.89 11.31 -8.64
CA PRO A 168 -17.63 10.58 -9.87
C PRO A 168 -16.26 9.91 -9.78
N VAL A 169 -16.19 8.62 -10.11
CA VAL A 169 -14.94 7.83 -10.08
C VAL A 169 -14.63 7.35 -11.48
N ARG A 170 -13.42 7.63 -11.95
CA ARG A 170 -12.87 7.05 -13.18
C ARG A 170 -12.09 5.79 -12.85
N GLY A 171 -12.49 4.65 -13.42
CA GLY A 171 -11.74 3.41 -13.38
C GLY A 171 -10.74 3.37 -14.53
N VAL A 172 -9.45 3.24 -14.21
CA VAL A 172 -8.42 2.82 -15.17
C VAL A 172 -8.44 1.31 -15.23
N HIS A 173 -8.64 0.77 -16.41
CA HIS A 173 -8.82 -0.65 -16.61
C HIS A 173 -7.48 -1.34 -16.77
N ASN A 174 -7.13 -2.17 -15.79
CA ASN A 174 -6.09 -3.18 -15.92
C ASN A 174 -6.76 -4.46 -16.48
N PRO A 175 -6.64 -4.73 -17.80
CA PRO A 175 -7.36 -5.83 -18.44
C PRO A 175 -6.81 -7.19 -17.99
N THR A 176 -7.69 -8.17 -17.84
CA THR A 176 -7.29 -9.52 -17.46
C THR A 176 -6.88 -10.35 -18.67
N ALA A 177 -5.78 -11.09 -18.55
CA ALA A 177 -5.40 -12.18 -19.44
C ALA A 177 -5.87 -13.54 -18.91
N GLY A 178 -6.66 -13.56 -17.84
CA GLY A 178 -7.10 -14.73 -17.08
C GLY A 178 -6.23 -14.98 -15.85
N ILE A 179 -6.82 -15.55 -14.79
CA ILE A 179 -6.23 -15.64 -13.43
C ILE A 179 -4.79 -16.16 -13.43
N VAL A 180 -4.47 -17.20 -14.20
CA VAL A 180 -3.12 -17.80 -14.16
C VAL A 180 -2.09 -16.88 -14.81
N PHE A 181 -2.42 -16.31 -15.97
CA PHE A 181 -1.52 -15.39 -16.67
C PHE A 181 -1.40 -14.05 -15.94
N ASP A 182 -2.48 -13.56 -15.34
CA ASP A 182 -2.47 -12.38 -14.47
C ASP A 182 -1.51 -12.57 -13.27
N LEU A 183 -1.51 -13.75 -12.63
CA LEU A 183 -0.59 -14.04 -11.53
C LEU A 183 0.88 -14.09 -12.00
N LEU A 184 1.15 -14.58 -13.22
CA LEU A 184 2.48 -14.53 -13.81
C LEU A 184 2.91 -13.08 -14.10
N GLN A 185 2.03 -12.28 -14.71
CA GLN A 185 2.28 -10.85 -14.95
C GLN A 185 2.54 -10.11 -13.63
N CYS A 186 1.73 -10.35 -12.60
CA CYS A 186 1.89 -9.79 -11.27
C CYS A 186 3.29 -10.10 -10.67
N LEU A 187 3.79 -11.33 -10.84
CA LEU A 187 5.15 -11.69 -10.42
C LEU A 187 6.22 -10.95 -11.24
N LEU A 188 6.02 -10.77 -12.55
CA LEU A 188 6.95 -10.03 -13.40
C LEU A 188 7.01 -8.54 -13.02
N GLU A 189 5.86 -7.87 -12.91
CA GLU A 189 5.76 -6.47 -12.50
C GLU A 189 6.43 -6.24 -11.14
N ARG A 190 6.14 -7.10 -10.16
CA ARG A 190 6.62 -6.93 -8.78
C ARG A 190 8.11 -7.26 -8.58
N ASN A 191 8.64 -8.25 -9.30
CA ASN A 191 10.02 -8.73 -9.08
C ASN A 191 11.04 -8.17 -10.06
N PHE A 192 10.61 -7.76 -11.26
CA PHE A 192 11.47 -7.19 -12.28
C PHE A 192 11.25 -5.70 -12.48
N SER A 193 10.31 -5.09 -11.73
CA SER A 193 9.85 -3.71 -11.94
C SER A 193 9.43 -3.47 -13.40
N TYR A 194 8.87 -4.50 -14.03
CA TYR A 194 8.49 -4.44 -15.44
C TYR A 194 7.19 -3.66 -15.57
N SER A 195 7.26 -2.45 -16.10
CA SER A 195 6.08 -1.61 -16.29
C SER A 195 5.39 -1.93 -17.60
N THR A 196 4.30 -2.70 -17.48
CA THR A 196 3.39 -3.11 -18.56
C THR A 196 2.64 -1.91 -19.15
N ASP A 197 1.92 -2.15 -20.25
CA ASP A 197 1.19 -1.09 -20.96
C ASP A 197 0.09 -0.45 -20.11
N ASP A 198 -0.60 -1.25 -19.29
CA ASP A 198 -1.64 -0.78 -18.37
C ASP A 198 -1.07 0.13 -17.26
N VAL A 199 0.13 -0.17 -16.73
CA VAL A 199 0.86 0.74 -15.81
C VAL A 199 1.16 2.08 -16.50
N ARG A 200 1.57 2.05 -17.77
CA ARG A 200 1.89 3.26 -18.55
C ARG A 200 0.66 4.11 -18.84
N VAL A 201 -0.46 3.47 -19.18
CA VAL A 201 -1.75 4.15 -19.40
C VAL A 201 -2.23 4.78 -18.09
N ALA A 202 -2.19 4.05 -16.98
CA ALA A 202 -2.56 4.55 -15.67
C ALA A 202 -1.69 5.73 -15.24
N TYR A 203 -0.36 5.62 -15.39
CA TYR A 203 0.59 6.70 -15.12
C TYR A 203 0.23 7.98 -15.87
N ARG A 204 -0.01 7.88 -17.19
CA ARG A 204 -0.36 9.04 -18.03
C ARG A 204 -1.60 9.74 -17.51
N GLN A 205 -2.66 8.99 -17.20
CA GLN A 205 -3.90 9.58 -16.71
C GLN A 205 -3.74 10.27 -15.35
N ILE A 206 -2.97 9.69 -14.43
CA ILE A 206 -2.72 10.28 -13.11
C ILE A 206 -1.87 11.54 -13.26
N LYS A 207 -0.83 11.49 -14.09
CA LYS A 207 0.03 12.64 -14.38
C LYS A 207 -0.75 13.79 -15.04
N ASP A 208 -1.55 13.49 -16.05
CA ASP A 208 -2.38 14.48 -16.73
C ASP A 208 -3.35 15.15 -15.75
N ALA A 209 -3.96 14.37 -14.84
CA ALA A 209 -4.84 14.89 -13.82
C ALA A 209 -4.11 15.76 -12.77
N LEU A 210 -2.85 15.43 -12.42
CA LEU A 210 -2.03 16.23 -11.50
C LEU A 210 -1.57 17.57 -12.10
N VAL A 211 -1.42 17.64 -13.42
CA VAL A 211 -0.98 18.86 -14.13
C VAL A 211 -2.16 19.76 -14.50
N ASP A 212 -3.36 19.20 -14.61
CA ASP A 212 -4.59 19.94 -14.92
C ASP A 212 -4.99 20.88 -13.77
N SER A 213 -4.96 22.19 -14.05
CA SER A 213 -5.27 23.24 -13.08
C SER A 213 -6.74 23.30 -12.64
N ASN A 214 -7.62 22.53 -13.29
CA ASN A 214 -9.01 22.39 -12.86
C ASN A 214 -9.15 21.57 -11.57
N TYR A 215 -8.16 20.72 -11.26
CA TYR A 215 -8.18 19.89 -10.06
C TYR A 215 -7.24 20.43 -8.99
N GLU A 216 -7.74 20.47 -7.75
CA GLU A 216 -6.96 20.84 -6.57
C GLU A 216 -6.58 19.61 -5.74
N LYS A 217 -7.21 18.46 -6.01
CA LYS A 217 -6.99 17.21 -5.29
C LYS A 217 -7.23 16.01 -6.20
N ILE A 218 -6.28 15.08 -6.17
CA ILE A 218 -6.37 13.81 -6.88
C ILE A 218 -6.43 12.68 -5.85
N VAL A 219 -7.45 11.84 -5.94
CA VAL A 219 -7.62 10.66 -5.09
C VAL A 219 -7.40 9.41 -5.91
N LEU A 220 -6.35 8.66 -5.59
CA LEU A 220 -6.02 7.40 -6.24
C LEU A 220 -6.38 6.22 -5.33
N ILE A 221 -7.29 5.37 -5.79
CA ILE A 221 -7.70 4.15 -5.09
C ILE A 221 -7.13 2.95 -5.84
N LEU A 222 -6.43 2.07 -5.11
CA LEU A 222 -5.76 0.90 -5.67
C LEU A 222 -6.29 -0.37 -5.01
N HIS A 223 -6.51 -1.43 -5.78
CA HIS A 223 -6.91 -2.74 -5.23
C HIS A 223 -5.98 -3.85 -5.71
N SER A 224 -5.57 -4.75 -4.80
CA SER A 224 -4.80 -5.95 -5.14
C SER A 224 -3.51 -5.65 -5.93
N GLN A 225 -3.34 -6.20 -7.13
CA GLN A 225 -2.23 -5.91 -8.06
C GLN A 225 -2.16 -4.43 -8.44
N GLY A 226 -3.29 -3.71 -8.48
CA GLY A 226 -3.28 -2.25 -8.66
C GLY A 226 -2.39 -1.54 -7.63
N GLY A 227 -2.14 -2.16 -6.47
CA GLY A 227 -1.14 -1.71 -5.50
C GLY A 227 0.32 -1.80 -5.99
N ILE A 228 0.69 -2.88 -6.69
CA ILE A 228 2.02 -3.04 -7.34
C ILE A 228 2.18 -1.98 -8.42
N GLN A 229 1.18 -1.88 -9.29
CA GLN A 229 1.19 -0.90 -10.39
C GLN A 229 1.25 0.53 -9.85
N GLY A 230 0.49 0.82 -8.81
CA GLY A 230 0.52 2.09 -8.12
C GLY A 230 1.86 2.41 -7.45
N SER A 231 2.60 1.43 -6.92
CA SER A 231 3.93 1.70 -6.38
C SER A 231 4.92 2.06 -7.48
N LEU A 232 4.87 1.38 -8.63
CA LEU A 232 5.68 1.72 -9.82
C LEU A 232 5.32 3.11 -10.38
N ILE A 233 4.03 3.44 -10.43
CA ILE A 233 3.54 4.76 -10.85
C ILE A 233 4.06 5.84 -9.90
N VAL A 234 3.99 5.61 -8.59
CA VAL A 234 4.49 6.56 -7.58
C VAL A 234 5.99 6.80 -7.75
N ASP A 235 6.78 5.76 -8.02
CA ASP A 235 8.22 5.92 -8.26
C ASP A 235 8.52 6.80 -9.48
N TRP A 236 7.76 6.66 -10.56
CA TRP A 236 7.86 7.54 -11.72
C TRP A 236 7.37 8.96 -11.43
N LEU A 237 6.26 9.11 -10.70
CA LEU A 237 5.73 10.42 -10.32
C LEU A 237 6.71 11.20 -9.45
N LEU A 238 7.33 10.54 -8.47
CA LEU A 238 8.39 11.12 -7.62
C LEU A 238 9.62 11.56 -8.43
N SER A 239 9.86 10.94 -9.58
CA SER A 239 11.01 11.24 -10.45
C SER A 239 10.72 12.36 -11.46
N GLU A 240 9.47 12.53 -11.88
CA GLU A 240 9.10 13.40 -13.01
C GLU A 240 8.21 14.60 -12.66
N VAL A 241 7.48 14.56 -11.54
CA VAL A 241 6.47 15.56 -11.20
C VAL A 241 6.95 16.42 -10.03
N PRO A 242 6.80 17.76 -10.10
CA PRO A 242 7.15 18.63 -8.98
C PRO A 242 6.38 18.30 -7.69
N GLU A 243 7.08 18.39 -6.55
CA GLU A 243 6.54 18.09 -5.22
C GLU A 243 5.27 18.88 -4.87
N THR A 244 5.12 20.09 -5.39
CA THR A 244 3.92 20.91 -5.20
C THR A 244 2.67 20.25 -5.79
N LEU A 245 2.79 19.61 -6.96
CA LEU A 245 1.70 18.87 -7.58
C LEU A 245 1.49 17.52 -6.89
N LEU A 246 2.57 16.83 -6.50
CA LEU A 246 2.47 15.56 -5.75
C LEU A 246 1.73 15.73 -4.41
N SER A 247 1.83 16.90 -3.79
CA SER A 247 1.11 17.21 -2.55
C SER A 247 -0.42 17.24 -2.69
N GLN A 248 -0.94 17.31 -3.93
CA GLN A 248 -2.37 17.21 -4.23
C GLN A 248 -2.88 15.76 -4.25
N LEU A 249 -1.97 14.77 -4.25
CA LEU A 249 -2.28 13.36 -4.36
C LEU A 249 -2.59 12.74 -2.99
N GLU A 250 -3.70 12.01 -2.91
CA GLU A 250 -4.06 11.12 -1.82
C GLU A 250 -4.20 9.68 -2.34
N ILE A 251 -3.56 8.72 -1.68
CA ILE A 251 -3.55 7.32 -2.12
C ILE A 251 -4.21 6.42 -1.06
N TYR A 252 -5.14 5.59 -1.51
CA TYR A 252 -5.84 4.63 -0.67
C TYR A 252 -5.77 3.23 -1.30
N THR A 253 -5.24 2.25 -0.58
CA THR A 253 -5.06 0.91 -1.15
C THR A 253 -5.84 -0.15 -0.38
N PHE A 254 -6.44 -1.11 -1.07
CA PHE A 254 -7.15 -2.25 -0.47
C PHE A 254 -6.47 -3.57 -0.88
N GLY A 255 -6.07 -4.39 0.08
CA GLY A 255 -5.41 -5.68 -0.19
C GLY A 255 -4.13 -5.55 -1.02
N ASN A 256 -3.33 -4.52 -0.74
CA ASN A 256 -2.19 -4.12 -1.57
C ASN A 256 -1.13 -5.23 -1.71
N ALA A 257 -0.91 -5.66 -2.97
CA ALA A 257 0.02 -6.71 -3.33
C ALA A 257 1.49 -6.26 -3.47
N ALA A 258 1.78 -4.95 -3.35
CA ALA A 258 3.12 -4.41 -3.53
C ALA A 258 4.11 -4.90 -2.46
N ASN A 259 5.39 -4.92 -2.83
CA ASN A 259 6.50 -5.18 -1.91
C ASN A 259 7.18 -3.90 -1.39
N HIS A 260 6.83 -2.75 -1.94
CA HIS A 260 7.28 -1.42 -1.49
C HIS A 260 6.21 -0.37 -1.78
N PHE A 261 6.31 0.77 -1.10
CA PHE A 261 5.54 1.96 -1.42
C PHE A 261 6.32 3.19 -0.93
N ASN A 262 6.88 3.97 -1.85
CA ASN A 262 7.79 5.06 -1.53
C ASN A 262 7.02 6.39 -1.33
N ASN A 263 7.50 7.22 -0.42
CA ASN A 263 7.02 8.59 -0.19
C ASN A 263 8.08 9.31 0.67
N PRO A 264 9.19 9.76 0.05
CA PRO A 264 10.25 10.44 0.77
C PRO A 264 9.74 11.72 1.46
N HIS A 265 10.50 12.16 2.45
CA HIS A 265 10.32 13.46 3.04
C HIS A 265 11.15 14.48 2.27
N TRP A 266 10.63 15.70 2.11
CA TRP A 266 11.40 16.82 1.60
C TRP A 266 11.45 17.95 2.63
N ASP A 267 12.56 18.67 2.63
CA ASP A 267 12.81 19.78 3.54
C ASP A 267 12.25 21.08 2.93
N LEU A 268 11.27 21.67 3.61
CA LEU A 268 10.68 22.95 3.25
C LEU A 268 11.72 24.10 3.21
N ARG A 269 12.85 23.94 3.91
CA ARG A 269 13.95 24.92 3.95
C ARG A 269 14.59 25.15 2.58
N THR A 270 14.57 24.17 1.69
CA THR A 270 15.18 24.30 0.35
C THR A 270 14.40 25.26 -0.55
N TYR A 271 13.11 25.49 -0.28
CA TYR A 271 12.26 26.38 -1.08
C TYR A 271 12.03 27.76 -0.43
N LEU A 272 12.04 27.84 0.91
CA LEU A 272 11.81 29.07 1.66
C LEU A 272 13.11 29.75 2.12
N SER A 273 14.18 29.69 1.33
CA SER A 273 15.51 30.23 1.67
C SER A 273 15.55 31.73 2.01
N ASN A 274 14.42 32.45 1.94
CA ASN A 274 14.26 33.85 2.34
C ASN A 274 13.44 34.08 3.63
N VAL A 275 13.05 33.03 4.37
CA VAL A 275 12.31 33.20 5.63
C VAL A 275 13.24 32.90 6.81
N ASN A 276 13.48 33.94 7.62
CA ASN A 276 14.43 33.98 8.73
C ASN A 276 14.51 32.68 9.56
N ALA A 277 15.73 32.22 9.74
CA ALA A 277 16.12 30.91 10.27
C ALA A 277 16.03 30.79 11.81
N ASP A 278 14.91 31.18 12.43
CA ASP A 278 14.74 31.07 13.90
C ASP A 278 13.61 30.13 14.37
N ALA A 279 12.90 29.47 13.45
CA ALA A 279 11.95 28.42 13.80
C ALA A 279 12.61 27.03 13.77
N LYS A 280 13.32 26.66 14.85
CA LYS A 280 13.76 25.27 15.11
C LYS A 280 12.55 24.39 15.47
N ARG A 281 11.72 23.99 14.51
CA ARG A 281 10.83 22.81 14.66
C ARG A 281 10.61 22.11 13.31
N ASP A 282 11.01 20.85 13.28
CA ASP A 282 10.46 19.69 12.56
C ASP A 282 9.33 19.97 11.52
N HIS A 283 9.70 20.43 10.32
CA HIS A 283 8.77 20.63 9.20
C HIS A 283 9.13 19.73 8.00
N THR A 284 9.36 18.44 8.23
CA THR A 284 9.43 17.48 7.13
C THR A 284 8.06 17.35 6.48
N VAL A 285 7.92 17.77 5.23
CA VAL A 285 6.68 17.61 4.45
C VAL A 285 6.84 16.35 3.60
N LYS A 286 5.81 15.51 3.55
CA LYS A 286 5.81 14.34 2.66
C LYS A 286 5.52 14.79 1.23
N SER A 287 6.13 14.12 0.25
CA SER A 287 5.88 14.37 -1.17
C SER A 287 4.40 14.17 -1.52
N ILE A 288 3.84 13.04 -1.09
CA ILE A 288 2.41 12.70 -1.22
C ILE A 288 1.72 12.97 0.11
N ALA A 289 0.63 13.74 0.08
CA ALA A 289 -0.02 14.25 1.29
C ALA A 289 -0.57 13.15 2.21
N HIS A 290 -1.25 12.15 1.62
CA HIS A 290 -1.89 11.09 2.38
C HIS A 290 -1.74 9.74 1.69
N ILE A 291 -1.33 8.72 2.45
CA ILE A 291 -1.29 7.33 2.01
C ILE A 291 -1.88 6.46 3.12
N GLU A 292 -2.91 5.69 2.79
CA GLU A 292 -3.54 4.72 3.68
C GLU A 292 -3.69 3.35 3.01
N HIS A 293 -3.45 2.29 3.77
CA HIS A 293 -3.54 0.91 3.34
C HIS A 293 -4.53 0.15 4.21
N TYR A 294 -5.53 -0.44 3.57
CA TYR A 294 -6.56 -1.27 4.20
C TYR A 294 -6.27 -2.73 3.88
N ALA A 295 -6.12 -3.56 4.90
CA ALA A 295 -5.72 -4.94 4.77
C ALA A 295 -6.54 -5.86 5.67
N HIS A 296 -6.96 -7.00 5.15
CA HIS A 296 -7.53 -8.09 5.95
C HIS A 296 -6.42 -9.02 6.42
N SER A 297 -6.43 -9.38 7.71
CA SER A 297 -5.41 -10.28 8.28
C SER A 297 -5.45 -11.68 7.67
N GLY A 298 -6.60 -12.11 7.14
CA GLY A 298 -6.83 -13.39 6.47
C GLY A 298 -6.79 -13.33 4.94
N ASP A 299 -6.48 -12.18 4.34
CA ASP A 299 -6.36 -12.04 2.88
C ASP A 299 -4.98 -12.48 2.41
N PHE A 300 -4.95 -13.49 1.52
CA PHE A 300 -3.74 -14.00 0.90
C PHE A 300 -2.87 -12.92 0.27
N VAL A 301 -3.47 -12.01 -0.50
CA VAL A 301 -2.73 -10.97 -1.24
C VAL A 301 -2.18 -9.94 -0.27
N ALA A 302 -2.95 -9.54 0.74
CA ALA A 302 -2.47 -8.66 1.79
C ALA A 302 -1.33 -9.30 2.61
N GLN A 303 -1.41 -10.60 2.90
CA GLN A 303 -0.37 -11.38 3.57
C GLN A 303 0.89 -11.56 2.71
N TRP A 304 0.76 -11.60 1.39
CA TRP A 304 1.87 -11.71 0.45
C TRP A 304 2.51 -10.34 0.12
N GLY A 305 1.75 -9.25 0.24
CA GLY A 305 2.19 -7.87 0.05
C GLY A 305 2.29 -7.09 1.36
N ILE A 306 1.44 -6.08 1.52
CA ILE A 306 1.49 -5.07 2.60
C ILE A 306 1.79 -5.63 3.99
N LEU A 307 1.11 -6.68 4.46
CA LEU A 307 1.28 -7.20 5.83
C LEU A 307 2.63 -7.90 6.05
N ASN A 308 3.30 -8.32 4.98
CA ASN A 308 4.64 -8.88 5.04
C ASN A 308 5.72 -7.78 5.03
N PHE A 309 5.55 -6.76 4.19
CA PHE A 309 6.60 -5.74 3.98
C PHE A 309 6.50 -4.51 4.89
N THR A 310 5.37 -4.28 5.55
CA THR A 310 5.23 -3.21 6.58
C THR A 310 6.06 -3.46 7.83
N LYS A 311 6.50 -4.71 8.03
CA LYS A 311 7.46 -5.08 9.07
C LYS A 311 8.88 -4.66 8.73
N VAL A 312 9.13 -4.14 7.53
CA VAL A 312 10.46 -3.71 7.10
C VAL A 312 10.57 -2.19 7.22
N PRO A 313 11.57 -1.67 7.97
CA PRO A 313 11.80 -0.24 8.06
C PRO A 313 11.99 0.38 6.66
N ASN A 314 11.44 1.57 6.49
CA ASN A 314 11.53 2.37 5.26
C ASN A 314 11.05 1.73 3.95
N ARG A 315 10.29 0.62 4.00
CA ARG A 315 9.83 -0.07 2.79
C ARG A 315 8.41 0.27 2.36
N PHE A 316 7.53 0.56 3.32
CA PHE A 316 6.13 0.82 3.06
C PHE A 316 5.67 2.09 3.76
N MET A 317 5.47 3.15 2.97
CA MET A 317 5.04 4.46 3.47
C MET A 317 3.52 4.57 3.47
N GLY A 318 2.96 4.92 4.62
CA GLY A 318 1.51 5.11 4.78
C GLY A 318 1.01 4.54 6.10
N ARG A 319 -0.24 4.85 6.44
CA ARG A 319 -0.92 4.25 7.60
C ARG A 319 -1.51 2.91 7.20
N VAL A 320 -1.41 1.90 8.08
CA VAL A 320 -1.95 0.56 7.80
C VAL A 320 -3.09 0.27 8.75
N PHE A 321 -4.24 -0.04 8.17
CA PHE A 321 -5.47 -0.43 8.86
C PHE A 321 -5.68 -1.93 8.64
N GLU A 322 -5.25 -2.73 9.63
CA GLU A 322 -5.42 -4.18 9.62
C GLU A 322 -6.75 -4.57 10.27
N ARG A 323 -7.67 -5.16 9.50
CA ARG A 323 -8.92 -5.72 9.98
C ARG A 323 -8.78 -7.23 10.18
N PRO A 324 -9.17 -7.77 11.35
CA PRO A 324 -9.39 -9.20 11.50
C PRO A 324 -10.52 -9.67 10.57
N GLY A 325 -10.19 -10.51 9.60
CA GLY A 325 -11.16 -11.02 8.62
C GLY A 325 -10.48 -11.65 7.40
N ASP A 326 -11.27 -12.35 6.60
CA ASP A 326 -10.90 -12.99 5.34
C ASP A 326 -11.48 -12.22 4.14
N GLY A 327 -11.26 -12.75 2.93
CA GLY A 327 -11.79 -12.18 1.69
C GLY A 327 -10.88 -11.12 1.07
N HIS A 328 -10.85 -11.10 -0.26
CA HIS A 328 -9.97 -10.24 -1.05
C HIS A 328 -10.70 -9.27 -2.01
N LEU A 329 -11.85 -9.69 -2.56
CA LEU A 329 -12.67 -8.87 -3.47
C LEU A 329 -13.03 -7.49 -2.89
N LEU A 330 -12.95 -6.45 -3.74
CA LEU A 330 -13.05 -5.06 -3.29
C LEU A 330 -14.44 -4.75 -2.74
N ASN A 331 -15.51 -4.98 -3.52
CA ASN A 331 -16.86 -4.61 -3.10
C ASN A 331 -17.32 -5.56 -1.99
N GLN A 332 -17.28 -6.86 -2.27
CA GLN A 332 -17.86 -7.87 -1.41
C GLN A 332 -17.18 -7.99 -0.05
N HIS A 333 -15.84 -7.94 0.01
CA HIS A 333 -15.11 -8.19 1.25
C HIS A 333 -14.64 -6.90 1.91
N TYR A 334 -14.00 -5.99 1.16
CA TYR A 334 -13.45 -4.77 1.73
C TYR A 334 -14.52 -3.69 1.98
N LEU A 335 -15.21 -3.24 0.93
CA LEU A 335 -16.17 -2.13 1.03
C LEU A 335 -17.39 -2.51 1.86
N ASN A 336 -17.90 -3.73 1.78
CA ASN A 336 -19.03 -4.13 2.63
C ASN A 336 -18.65 -4.26 4.12
N ALA A 337 -17.40 -4.58 4.43
CA ALA A 337 -16.93 -4.63 5.82
C ALA A 337 -16.61 -3.23 6.38
N MET A 338 -15.96 -2.39 5.57
CA MET A 338 -15.44 -1.10 6.02
C MET A 338 -16.41 0.05 5.79
N PHE A 339 -17.21 -0.01 4.72
CA PHE A 339 -18.17 1.01 4.27
C PHE A 339 -19.54 0.40 3.92
N PRO A 340 -20.20 -0.32 4.85
CA PRO A 340 -21.47 -0.99 4.57
C PRO A 340 -22.55 0.01 4.17
N LEU A 341 -23.26 -0.26 3.06
CA LEU A 341 -24.40 0.54 2.64
C LEU A 341 -25.66 0.19 3.43
N GLY A 342 -26.49 1.20 3.68
CA GLY A 342 -27.89 1.09 4.09
C GLY A 342 -28.81 0.87 2.90
N HIS A 343 -30.10 0.71 3.17
CA HIS A 343 -31.13 0.51 2.14
C HIS A 343 -31.34 1.74 1.24
N ASP A 344 -30.96 2.91 1.73
CA ASP A 344 -30.94 4.20 1.04
C ASP A 344 -29.67 4.44 0.20
N GLY A 345 -28.78 3.44 0.13
CA GLY A 345 -27.51 3.55 -0.58
C GLY A 345 -26.51 4.49 0.10
N THR A 346 -26.73 4.89 1.35
CA THR A 346 -25.76 5.66 2.14
C THR A 346 -24.89 4.72 2.98
N VAL A 347 -23.65 5.10 3.24
CA VAL A 347 -22.75 4.38 4.14
C VAL A 347 -23.27 4.52 5.57
N LYS A 348 -23.41 3.41 6.29
CA LYS A 348 -23.83 3.41 7.70
C LYS A 348 -22.76 4.11 8.57
N GLU A 349 -23.20 4.98 9.46
CA GLU A 349 -22.31 5.71 10.38
C GLU A 349 -21.58 4.83 11.40
N LYS A 350 -22.12 3.64 11.66
CA LYS A 350 -21.55 2.66 12.59
C LYS A 350 -21.29 1.34 11.88
N ASN A 351 -20.12 0.76 12.11
CA ASN A 351 -19.80 -0.61 11.70
C ASN A 351 -18.73 -1.22 12.61
N GLN A 352 -18.69 -2.55 12.64
CA GLN A 352 -17.86 -3.30 13.58
C GLN A 352 -16.37 -2.91 13.51
N PHE A 353 -15.82 -2.73 12.31
CA PHE A 353 -14.41 -2.43 12.13
C PHE A 353 -14.08 -0.99 12.48
N MET A 354 -14.80 -0.03 11.89
CA MET A 354 -14.56 1.40 12.06
C MET A 354 -14.82 1.88 13.50
N ASP A 355 -15.71 1.20 14.24
CA ASP A 355 -15.96 1.48 15.65
C ASP A 355 -15.04 0.73 16.62
N THR A 356 -14.12 -0.10 16.12
CA THR A 356 -13.17 -0.80 16.99
C THR A 356 -12.23 0.19 17.66
N ALA A 357 -12.07 0.04 18.99
CA ALA A 357 -11.14 0.84 19.76
C ALA A 357 -9.69 0.57 19.35
N VAL A 358 -8.91 1.63 19.23
CA VAL A 358 -7.49 1.59 18.93
C VAL A 358 -6.72 1.60 20.24
N GLN A 359 -5.97 0.53 20.51
CA GLN A 359 -5.00 0.55 21.60
C GLN A 359 -3.71 1.20 21.09
N LEU A 360 -3.40 2.38 21.63
CA LEU A 360 -2.07 2.99 21.50
C LEU A 360 -1.17 2.32 22.55
N ALA A 361 0.02 1.87 22.16
CA ALA A 361 0.96 1.30 23.12
C ALA A 361 1.33 2.36 24.17
N GLU A 362 1.11 2.07 25.46
CA GLU A 362 1.48 3.00 26.52
C GLU A 362 3.01 3.08 26.65
N PRO A 363 3.59 4.29 26.85
CA PRO A 363 4.98 4.43 27.24
C PRO A 363 5.15 3.77 28.61
N LYS A 364 6.13 2.87 28.75
CA LYS A 364 6.51 2.37 30.08
C LYS A 364 7.21 3.49 30.84
N ASP A 365 6.56 4.03 31.86
CA ASP A 365 7.20 4.86 32.86
C ASP A 365 8.24 4.00 33.62
N PHE A 366 9.50 4.41 33.54
CA PHE A 366 10.56 3.86 34.38
C PHE A 366 10.44 4.53 35.75
N ASP A 367 9.68 3.90 36.65
CA ASP A 367 9.70 4.28 38.05
C ASP A 367 11.02 3.83 38.70
N SER A 368 11.63 4.78 39.37
CA SER A 368 12.77 4.66 40.26
C SER A 368 12.50 3.65 41.38
N GLU A 369 13.32 2.61 41.52
CA GLU A 369 13.63 2.08 42.85
C GLU A 369 14.89 1.20 42.90
N THR A 370 15.73 1.53 43.89
CA THR A 370 16.72 0.71 44.60
C THR A 370 17.99 0.24 43.87
N ALA A 371 19.05 1.00 44.12
CA ALA A 371 20.41 0.52 44.15
C ALA A 371 20.61 -0.49 45.30
N SER A 372 21.13 -1.67 44.99
CA SER A 372 21.93 -2.45 45.94
C SER A 372 23.02 -3.21 45.18
N HIS A 373 24.25 -2.91 45.58
CA HIS A 373 25.48 -3.57 45.19
C HIS A 373 25.37 -5.10 45.21
N GLU A 374 25.94 -5.76 44.19
CA GLU A 374 26.74 -6.96 44.44
C GLU A 374 27.79 -7.18 43.34
N THR A 375 29.00 -7.45 43.81
CA THR A 375 30.29 -7.50 43.13
C THR A 375 30.53 -8.84 42.44
N ALA A 376 31.13 -8.83 41.24
CA ALA A 376 31.81 -10.01 40.69
C ALA A 376 33.10 -9.64 39.93
N SER A 377 34.16 -10.39 40.23
CA SER A 377 35.57 -10.19 39.83
C SER A 377 35.91 -10.76 38.42
N PRO A 378 37.04 -10.35 37.80
CA PRO A 378 37.34 -10.60 36.38
C PRO A 378 38.30 -11.77 36.14
N LEU A 379 38.15 -12.47 35.00
CA LEU A 379 39.11 -13.48 34.50
C LEU A 379 39.05 -13.61 32.95
N PRO A 380 40.12 -14.10 32.27
CA PRO A 380 40.98 -13.23 31.49
C PRO A 380 41.09 -13.55 29.99
N VAL A 381 41.69 -12.58 29.28
CA VAL A 381 42.09 -12.58 27.87
C VAL A 381 43.15 -13.65 27.56
N ARG A 382 43.02 -14.32 26.39
CA ARG A 382 44.16 -14.94 25.71
C ARG A 382 44.16 -14.63 24.21
N SER A 383 45.35 -14.21 23.78
CA SER A 383 45.78 -13.62 22.50
C SER A 383 45.98 -14.61 21.35
N GLY A 384 45.88 -14.11 20.11
CA GLY A 384 46.38 -14.78 18.90
C GLY A 384 46.39 -13.92 17.62
N VAL A 385 47.45 -13.11 17.45
CA VAL A 385 48.24 -12.82 16.21
C VAL A 385 47.47 -12.56 14.88
N VAL A 386 47.28 -11.31 14.43
CA VAL A 386 48.11 -10.45 13.52
C VAL A 386 48.38 -11.01 12.10
N ARG A 387 47.88 -10.30 11.07
CA ARG A 387 48.71 -9.84 9.92
C ARG A 387 48.02 -8.69 9.14
N ALA A 388 48.67 -7.53 9.16
CA ALA A 388 48.42 -6.37 8.30
C ALA A 388 49.40 -6.38 7.10
N THR A 389 49.07 -5.62 6.05
CA THR A 389 49.93 -4.84 5.09
C THR A 389 49.11 -4.64 3.80
N ASN A 390 48.97 -3.47 3.16
CA ASN A 390 49.92 -2.39 2.85
C ASN A 390 49.22 -1.02 2.76
N GLY A 391 49.95 0.06 3.06
CA GLY A 391 49.54 1.45 2.82
C GLY A 391 50.47 2.18 1.85
N ILE A 392 50.07 3.40 1.45
CA ILE A 392 50.95 4.48 0.95
C ILE A 392 50.36 5.84 1.42
N ASN A 393 51.23 6.68 1.99
CA ASN A 393 50.99 8.03 2.52
C ASN A 393 51.12 9.13 1.44
N SER A 394 50.32 10.20 1.55
CA SER A 394 50.80 11.59 1.37
C SER A 394 49.84 12.64 1.96
N SER A 395 50.38 13.47 2.85
CA SER A 395 49.92 14.74 3.44
C SER A 395 49.63 15.84 2.39
N SER A 396 48.98 16.99 2.60
CA SER A 396 48.25 17.68 3.69
C SER A 396 47.72 19.02 3.10
N HIS A 397 46.43 19.35 3.30
CA HIS A 397 45.85 20.68 3.64
C HIS A 397 44.47 20.97 3.01
N ARG A 398 43.48 21.08 3.91
CA ARG A 398 42.26 21.94 3.92
C ARG A 398 41.22 21.76 2.80
N SER A 399 40.04 21.26 3.15
CA SER A 399 38.90 22.07 3.61
C SER A 399 37.69 21.17 3.91
N GLY A 400 36.85 21.58 4.86
CA GLY A 400 35.89 20.71 5.53
C GLY A 400 34.74 20.23 4.66
N GLN A 401 34.56 18.90 4.61
CA GLN A 401 33.32 18.26 4.16
C GLN A 401 33.19 16.79 4.57
N GLU A 402 33.72 16.39 5.74
CA GLU A 402 33.63 14.99 6.24
C GLU A 402 32.89 14.84 7.58
N GLY A 403 32.21 15.87 8.06
CA GLY A 403 31.50 15.85 9.35
C GLY A 403 30.09 15.22 9.37
N MET A 404 29.58 14.69 8.25
CA MET A 404 28.19 14.19 8.19
C MET A 404 28.07 12.67 8.29
N LEU A 405 29.15 11.91 8.06
CA LEU A 405 29.13 10.45 8.15
C LEU A 405 29.54 9.93 9.54
N GLU A 406 30.42 10.65 10.25
CA GLU A 406 30.92 10.24 11.58
C GLU A 406 29.88 10.39 12.71
N SER A 407 28.92 11.32 12.59
CA SER A 407 27.82 11.44 13.57
C SER A 407 26.81 10.30 13.48
N LEU A 408 26.76 9.58 12.36
CA LEU A 408 25.88 8.42 12.16
C LEU A 408 26.51 7.11 12.67
N ILE A 409 27.83 7.03 12.76
CA ILE A 409 28.53 5.79 13.17
C ILE A 409 28.80 5.75 14.68
N THR A 410 28.91 6.91 15.36
CA THR A 410 29.25 6.96 16.79
C THR A 410 28.11 6.48 17.72
N HIS A 411 26.91 6.20 17.20
CA HIS A 411 25.78 5.68 18.00
C HIS A 411 25.60 4.15 17.95
N MET A 412 26.56 3.38 17.40
CA MET A 412 26.47 1.91 17.39
C MET A 412 27.74 1.25 17.95
N THR A 413 27.96 1.37 19.26
CA THR A 413 28.71 0.34 20.02
C THR A 413 27.90 -0.03 21.26
N PRO A 414 27.57 -1.32 21.47
CA PRO A 414 26.78 -1.75 22.61
C PRO A 414 27.70 -1.99 23.81
N THR A 415 27.60 -1.16 24.85
CA THR A 415 27.96 -1.59 26.20
C THR A 415 26.73 -2.26 26.81
N ALA A 416 26.90 -3.53 27.16
CA ALA A 416 25.86 -4.39 27.68
C ALA A 416 25.30 -3.82 29.00
N GLY A 417 23.99 -3.60 29.03
CA GLY A 417 23.23 -3.19 30.20
C GLY A 417 21.75 -3.21 29.84
N THR A 418 21.04 -4.20 30.36
CA THR A 418 19.58 -4.36 30.42
C THR A 418 18.78 -3.06 30.31
N GLY A 419 17.80 -2.99 29.38
CA GLY A 419 16.75 -1.98 29.43
C GLY A 419 16.17 -1.58 28.07
N SER A 420 14.87 -1.82 27.93
CA SER A 420 13.96 -1.53 26.81
C SER A 420 14.23 -0.32 25.91
N SER A 421 14.10 -0.55 24.60
CA SER A 421 14.02 0.46 23.55
C SER A 421 12.74 1.30 23.61
N LEU A 422 12.91 2.59 23.82
CA LEU A 422 11.92 3.64 23.59
C LEU A 422 11.71 3.77 22.07
N VAL A 423 10.49 3.59 21.55
CA VAL A 423 10.17 3.87 20.14
C VAL A 423 9.27 5.09 20.09
N GLN A 424 9.83 6.20 19.63
CA GLN A 424 9.12 7.43 19.33
C GLN A 424 8.54 7.31 17.91
N ASP A 425 7.24 7.51 17.75
CA ASP A 425 6.57 7.59 16.43
C ASP A 425 6.95 8.92 15.77
N ILE A 426 7.98 8.88 14.91
CA ILE A 426 8.53 10.07 14.23
C ILE A 426 7.80 10.35 12.90
N ASN A 427 6.93 9.46 12.39
CA ASN A 427 6.54 9.48 10.96
C ASN A 427 5.04 9.64 10.64
N SER A 428 4.23 10.03 11.63
CA SER A 428 2.85 10.50 11.41
C SER A 428 2.79 12.01 11.67
N PRO A 429 2.15 12.85 10.82
CA PRO A 429 1.80 14.22 11.20
C PRO A 429 0.61 14.18 12.18
N VAL A 430 0.74 13.39 13.24
CA VAL A 430 -0.13 13.45 14.40
C VAL A 430 0.68 14.24 15.40
N GLN A 431 0.22 15.46 15.69
CA GLN A 431 0.65 16.19 16.87
C GLN A 431 0.74 15.22 18.06
N LYS A 432 1.73 15.40 18.93
CA LYS A 432 1.76 14.77 20.27
C LYS A 432 0.33 14.75 20.82
N ILE A 433 -0.28 13.56 20.90
CA ILE A 433 -1.58 13.41 21.56
C ILE A 433 -1.30 13.67 23.02
N VAL A 434 -1.53 14.90 23.45
CA VAL A 434 -1.52 15.26 24.86
C VAL A 434 -2.70 14.55 25.49
N ASN A 435 -2.41 13.47 26.20
CA ASN A 435 -3.21 12.84 27.25
C ASN A 435 -4.74 12.85 27.02
N ARG A 436 -5.20 12.19 25.95
CA ARG A 436 -6.59 11.70 25.90
C ARG A 436 -6.61 10.31 26.52
N GLN A 437 -7.50 10.08 27.49
CA GLN A 437 -7.74 8.76 28.07
C GLN A 437 -7.96 7.74 26.93
N SER A 438 -7.11 6.71 26.93
CA SER A 438 -6.99 5.59 25.97
C SER A 438 -8.32 4.90 25.60
N SER A 439 -9.38 5.13 26.36
CA SER A 439 -10.67 4.43 26.24
C SER A 439 -11.64 4.93 25.14
N THR A 440 -11.30 5.96 24.34
CA THR A 440 -12.29 6.61 23.43
C THR A 440 -11.97 6.67 21.93
N LEU A 441 -10.72 6.43 21.50
CA LEU A 441 -10.33 6.56 20.08
C LEU A 441 -10.63 5.28 19.28
N ARG A 442 -11.23 5.44 18.10
CA ARG A 442 -11.66 4.35 17.22
C ARG A 442 -10.97 4.44 15.86
N VAL A 443 -10.95 3.34 15.10
CA VAL A 443 -10.35 3.27 13.75
C VAL A 443 -10.80 4.42 12.84
N LYS A 444 -12.10 4.74 12.87
CA LYS A 444 -12.69 5.84 12.08
C LYS A 444 -12.12 7.22 12.35
N ASP A 445 -11.56 7.44 13.55
CA ASP A 445 -10.98 8.73 13.92
C ASP A 445 -9.62 8.95 13.25
N PHE A 446 -8.97 7.86 12.81
CA PHE A 446 -7.66 7.89 12.15
C PHE A 446 -7.74 7.73 10.62
N SER A 447 -8.83 7.16 10.11
CA SER A 447 -9.07 6.95 8.68
C SER A 447 -9.55 8.24 8.02
N ARG A 448 -8.71 8.81 7.15
CA ARG A 448 -9.08 9.94 6.31
C ARG A 448 -10.10 9.52 5.25
N LEU A 449 -9.94 8.32 4.65
CA LEU A 449 -10.90 7.82 3.66
C LEU A 449 -12.32 7.72 4.24
N TRP A 450 -12.44 7.30 5.50
CA TRP A 450 -13.72 7.23 6.20
C TRP A 450 -14.45 8.58 6.25
N GLN A 451 -13.71 9.69 6.33
CA GLN A 451 -14.27 11.04 6.36
C GLN A 451 -14.87 11.47 5.02
N TYR A 452 -14.61 10.74 3.92
CA TYR A 452 -15.25 11.01 2.64
C TYR A 452 -16.62 10.34 2.46
N ARG A 453 -17.02 9.43 3.36
CA ARG A 453 -18.29 8.71 3.22
C ARG A 453 -19.48 9.67 3.06
N ASN A 454 -20.49 9.28 2.29
CA ASN A 454 -21.73 10.05 2.12
C ASN A 454 -21.54 11.48 1.59
N GLY A 455 -20.49 11.76 0.82
CA GLY A 455 -20.28 13.10 0.27
C GLY A 455 -19.67 14.09 1.26
N GLN A 456 -19.20 13.63 2.41
CA GLN A 456 -18.42 14.46 3.34
C GLN A 456 -16.99 14.66 2.82
N SER A 457 -16.29 15.68 3.30
CA SER A 457 -14.88 15.90 2.98
C SER A 457 -14.11 16.06 4.28
N PRO A 458 -12.87 15.55 4.36
CA PRO A 458 -12.03 15.76 5.53
C PRO A 458 -11.78 17.27 5.70
N PRO A 459 -11.72 17.77 6.94
CA PRO A 459 -11.47 19.18 7.20
C PRO A 459 -10.14 19.60 6.56
N ALA A 460 -10.11 20.80 5.98
CA ALA A 460 -8.88 21.39 5.49
C ALA A 460 -7.85 21.47 6.63
N LYS A 461 -6.57 21.27 6.34
CA LYS A 461 -5.46 21.30 7.33
C LYS A 461 -5.50 22.58 8.20
N ALA A 462 -5.97 23.69 7.63
CA ALA A 462 -6.18 24.97 8.33
C ALA A 462 -7.42 24.98 9.26
N HIS A 463 -8.47 24.21 8.96
CA HIS A 463 -9.68 24.09 9.79
C HIS A 463 -9.41 23.27 11.06
N GLN A 464 -8.60 22.20 10.98
CA GLN A 464 -8.16 21.48 12.19
C GLN A 464 -7.39 22.40 13.13
N LEU A 465 -6.44 23.20 12.61
CA LEU A 465 -5.71 24.18 13.42
C LEU A 465 -6.63 25.27 14.01
N LYS A 466 -7.63 25.73 13.25
CA LYS A 466 -8.60 26.75 13.71
C LYS A 466 -9.60 26.21 14.74
N GLU A 467 -10.16 25.03 14.55
CA GLU A 467 -11.05 24.38 15.52
C GLU A 467 -10.31 23.98 16.79
N GLU A 468 -9.06 23.52 16.68
CA GLU A 468 -8.23 23.18 17.82
C GLU A 468 -7.80 24.43 18.60
N ALA A 469 -7.51 25.54 17.90
CA ALA A 469 -7.29 26.85 18.52
C ALA A 469 -8.57 27.41 19.17
N ALA A 470 -9.73 27.28 18.53
CA ALA A 470 -11.02 27.74 19.06
C ALA A 470 -11.45 26.93 20.30
N LYS A 471 -11.23 25.60 20.29
CA LYS A 471 -11.48 24.74 21.46
C LYS A 471 -10.56 25.10 22.64
N ARG A 472 -9.32 25.49 22.36
CA ARG A 472 -8.37 25.97 23.38
C ARG A 472 -8.75 27.35 23.92
N GLN A 473 -9.29 28.24 23.10
CA GLN A 473 -9.78 29.55 23.56
C GLN A 473 -11.08 29.44 24.37
N ALA A 474 -11.92 28.43 24.12
CA ALA A 474 -13.13 28.18 24.88
C ALA A 474 -12.90 27.45 26.22
N THR A 475 -11.67 27.03 26.51
CA THR A 475 -11.28 26.33 27.75
C THR A 475 -10.41 27.16 28.69
N TRP A 476 -10.30 28.47 28.44
CA TRP A 476 -9.60 29.43 29.31
C TRP A 476 -10.58 30.47 29.85
#